data_AF-A0A183MKW7-F1
#
_entry.id   AF-A0A183MKW7-F1
#
_cell.length_a   1.000
_cell.length_b   1.000
_cell.length_c   1.000
_cell.angle_alpha   90.00
_cell.angle_beta   90.00
_cell.angle_gamma   90.00
#
_symmetry.space_group_name_H-M   'P 1'
#
loop_
_entity.id
_entity.type
_entity.pdbx_description
1 polymer ?
#
loop_
_entity_poly.entity_id
_entity_poly.type
_entity_poly.pdbx_seq_one_letter_code
_entity_poly.pdbx_strand_id
1 'polypeptide(L)'
;MGGDNSKLGYRNAVIQLTTKTQPVDSNDDNFWDQFWAEHPMSIQDIFALIPAAEIRALRTEAPNNLATLCYKAIERIAQVSESASPTTKDQTTVLNCIRLLTRLLPFIFEDTEWRSFFWSPLPVDPSVSREQVEFVPLAQSLLSALCDLLFCPDFTVHSISKSGPEGPEDMHTIDSCEYIWQSGVGFAQAPAVNAIHDSNRTEILKLILTCFSETMYLEQEEAHRSENRWVTFFTSTVNRHALPLFASLLNVVCAYDPVGLGVPYNHIMFSDSREPLVEVALQILCITLEPDHMISSPTYSNASFRDLNSSNNHPCSDVDEQLSLNGTGMTSQNSGNGDAWNNEMNLFVNYMSRIHRDEVSFILISFSSNTLFSYLPFLLV
;
A
#
# COMPACT_ATOMS: atom_id res chain seq x y z
N MET A 1 26.24 20.49 10.57
CA MET A 1 27.49 19.96 9.97
C MET A 1 27.44 18.46 9.64
N GLY A 2 26.42 17.68 10.05
CA GLY A 2 26.32 16.23 9.72
C GLY A 2 25.65 15.87 8.39
N GLY A 3 24.84 16.77 7.81
CA GLY A 3 24.08 16.48 6.57
C GLY A 3 24.93 16.30 5.31
N ASP A 4 25.93 17.17 5.09
CA ASP A 4 26.74 17.14 3.87
C ASP A 4 27.63 15.88 3.78
N ASN A 5 28.19 15.44 4.92
CA ASN A 5 28.98 14.20 4.99
C ASN A 5 28.10 12.96 4.72
N SER A 6 26.85 12.97 5.18
CA SER A 6 25.91 11.86 4.97
C SER A 6 25.49 11.75 3.50
N LYS A 7 25.20 12.87 2.84
CA LYS A 7 24.92 12.91 1.40
C LYS A 7 26.12 12.45 0.56
N LEU A 8 27.34 12.82 0.96
CA LEU A 8 28.56 12.35 0.31
C LEU A 8 28.76 10.84 0.48
N GLY A 9 28.54 10.30 1.68
CA GLY A 9 28.60 8.87 1.96
C GLY A 9 27.60 8.09 1.08
N TYR A 10 26.34 8.54 1.08
CA TYR A 10 25.29 7.98 0.24
C TYR A 10 25.69 7.98 -1.25
N ARG A 11 26.16 9.12 -1.79
CA ARG A 11 26.59 9.22 -3.18
C ARG A 11 27.74 8.26 -3.50
N ASN A 12 28.72 8.13 -2.60
CA ASN A 12 29.83 7.20 -2.76
C ASN A 12 29.36 5.74 -2.76
N ALA A 13 28.38 5.39 -1.92
CA ALA A 13 27.79 4.07 -1.90
C ALA A 13 27.07 3.74 -3.22
N VAL A 14 26.32 4.69 -3.79
CA VAL A 14 25.67 4.55 -5.11
C VAL A 14 26.71 4.29 -6.21
N ILE A 15 27.79 5.08 -6.26
CA ILE A 15 28.88 4.88 -7.23
C ILE A 15 29.53 3.51 -7.06
N GLN A 16 29.69 3.03 -5.82
CA GLN A 16 30.23 1.70 -5.57
C GLN A 16 29.32 0.58 -6.07
N LEU A 17 27.98 0.73 -5.99
CA LEU A 17 27.04 -0.26 -6.51
C LEU A 17 27.17 -0.44 -8.03
N THR A 18 27.40 0.65 -8.77
CA THR A 18 27.48 0.63 -10.24
C THR A 18 28.87 0.32 -10.78
N THR A 19 29.93 0.61 -10.04
CA THR A 19 31.31 0.47 -10.54
C THR A 19 32.01 -0.84 -10.15
N LYS A 20 31.58 -1.50 -9.08
CA LYS A 20 32.19 -2.76 -8.65
C LYS A 20 31.74 -3.92 -9.56
N THR A 21 32.71 -4.63 -10.14
CA THR A 21 32.47 -5.82 -10.97
C THR A 21 31.99 -7.04 -10.17
N GLN A 22 32.16 -7.04 -8.85
CA GLN A 22 31.63 -8.08 -7.96
C GLN A 22 30.47 -7.53 -7.12
N PRO A 23 29.44 -8.34 -6.86
CA PRO A 23 28.37 -7.96 -5.94
C PRO A 23 28.92 -7.58 -4.57
N VAL A 24 28.34 -6.55 -3.95
CA VAL A 24 28.65 -6.21 -2.56
C VAL A 24 28.05 -7.28 -1.65
N ASP A 25 28.80 -7.71 -0.63
CA ASP A 25 28.34 -8.72 0.34
C ASP A 25 27.05 -8.24 1.02
N SER A 26 26.02 -9.08 1.01
CA SER A 26 24.74 -8.79 1.67
C SER A 26 24.87 -8.62 3.17
N ASN A 27 25.96 -9.09 3.78
CA ASN A 27 26.22 -8.96 5.22
C ASN A 27 27.09 -7.75 5.58
N ASP A 28 27.50 -6.92 4.61
CA ASP A 28 28.25 -5.69 4.87
C ASP A 28 27.32 -4.57 5.35
N ASP A 29 26.82 -4.69 6.58
CA ASP A 29 25.87 -3.72 7.16
C ASP A 29 26.44 -2.29 7.17
N ASN A 30 27.76 -2.12 7.35
CA ASN A 30 28.41 -0.81 7.29
C ASN A 30 28.29 -0.15 5.91
N PHE A 31 28.29 -0.95 4.83
CA PHE A 31 28.04 -0.46 3.49
C PHE A 31 26.56 -0.11 3.30
N TRP A 32 25.67 -1.05 3.62
CA TRP A 32 24.24 -0.93 3.37
C TRP A 32 23.59 0.18 4.20
N ASP A 33 24.02 0.37 5.45
CA ASP A 33 23.49 1.41 6.34
C ASP A 33 23.72 2.85 5.84
N GLN A 34 24.59 3.05 4.84
CA GLN A 34 24.77 4.35 4.19
C GLN A 34 23.52 4.80 3.40
N PHE A 35 22.64 3.88 2.96
CA PHE A 35 21.45 4.19 2.17
C PHE A 35 20.23 4.64 3.00
N TRP A 36 20.22 4.34 4.29
CA TRP A 36 19.17 4.75 5.22
C TRP A 36 19.76 5.43 6.45
N ALA A 37 20.90 6.10 6.24
CA ALA A 37 21.69 6.80 7.23
C ALA A 37 20.85 7.68 8.18
N GLU A 38 21.42 7.98 9.35
CA GLU A 38 20.75 8.63 10.49
C GLU A 38 20.17 10.03 10.22
N HIS A 39 20.40 10.61 9.04
CA HIS A 39 19.93 11.95 8.69
C HIS A 39 18.68 11.87 7.79
N PRO A 40 17.64 12.67 8.06
CA PRO A 40 16.49 12.77 7.16
C PRO A 40 16.91 13.28 5.77
N MET A 41 16.61 12.52 4.72
CA MET A 41 16.83 12.93 3.33
C MET A 41 15.50 13.19 2.63
N SER A 42 15.30 14.35 2.03
CA SER A 42 14.09 14.59 1.25
C SER A 42 14.02 13.68 0.02
N ILE A 43 12.82 13.48 -0.53
CA ILE A 43 12.67 12.75 -1.79
C ILE A 43 13.50 13.38 -2.93
N GLN A 44 13.58 14.71 -2.96
CA GLN A 44 14.39 15.45 -3.93
C GLN A 44 15.88 15.17 -3.77
N ASP A 45 16.37 15.07 -2.53
CA ASP A 45 17.76 14.69 -2.26
C ASP A 45 18.06 13.29 -2.81
N ILE A 46 17.19 12.31 -2.56
CA ILE A 46 17.38 10.94 -3.05
C ILE A 46 17.36 10.90 -4.59
N PHE A 47 16.45 11.64 -5.22
CA PHE A 47 16.35 11.69 -6.68
C PHE A 47 17.59 12.35 -7.31
N ALA A 48 18.20 13.33 -6.63
CA ALA A 48 19.45 13.94 -7.04
C ALA A 48 20.67 13.04 -6.80
N LEU A 49 20.67 12.26 -5.71
CA LEU A 49 21.78 11.37 -5.34
C LEU A 49 21.81 10.06 -6.14
N ILE A 50 20.65 9.60 -6.64
CA ILE A 50 20.52 8.43 -7.54
C ILE A 50 19.77 8.83 -8.83
N PRO A 51 20.51 9.33 -9.85
CA PRO A 51 19.94 9.66 -11.15
C PRO A 51 19.34 8.44 -11.86
N ALA A 52 18.31 8.66 -12.67
CA ALA A 52 17.62 7.61 -13.43
C ALA A 52 18.56 6.76 -14.31
N ALA A 53 19.56 7.39 -14.92
CA ALA A 53 20.55 6.71 -15.75
C ALA A 53 21.38 5.69 -14.93
N GLU A 54 21.70 6.00 -13.68
CA GLU A 54 22.46 5.10 -12.81
C GLU A 54 21.61 3.93 -12.32
N ILE A 55 20.31 4.13 -12.10
CA ILE A 55 19.40 3.02 -11.73
C ILE A 55 19.26 2.04 -12.89
N ARG A 56 19.10 2.56 -14.12
CA ARG A 56 19.06 1.71 -15.32
C ARG A 56 20.38 0.97 -15.55
N ALA A 57 21.51 1.66 -15.37
CA ALA A 57 22.84 1.02 -15.45
C ALA A 57 22.99 -0.05 -14.36
N LEU A 58 22.55 0.21 -13.13
CA LEU A 58 22.59 -0.75 -12.04
C LEU A 58 21.73 -1.99 -12.34
N ARG A 59 20.54 -1.80 -12.92
CA ARG A 59 19.65 -2.88 -13.34
C ARG A 59 20.30 -3.77 -14.40
N THR A 60 21.01 -3.19 -15.38
CA THR A 60 21.61 -3.94 -16.48
C THR A 60 23.00 -4.51 -16.17
N GLU A 61 23.84 -3.78 -15.46
CA GLU A 61 25.26 -4.10 -15.26
C GLU A 61 25.52 -4.80 -13.92
N ALA A 62 24.71 -4.54 -12.89
CA ALA A 62 24.85 -5.15 -11.58
C ALA A 62 23.48 -5.50 -10.94
N PRO A 63 22.66 -6.36 -11.58
CA PRO A 63 21.32 -6.71 -11.11
C PRO A 63 21.32 -7.30 -9.69
N ASN A 64 22.33 -8.09 -9.32
CA ASN A 64 22.44 -8.63 -7.95
C ASN A 64 22.58 -7.53 -6.89
N ASN A 65 23.29 -6.45 -7.19
CA ASN A 65 23.43 -5.32 -6.28
C ASN A 65 22.10 -4.57 -6.11
N LEU A 66 21.35 -4.38 -7.20
CA LEU A 66 20.01 -3.79 -7.14
C LEU A 66 19.04 -4.66 -6.34
N ALA A 67 19.07 -5.98 -6.56
CA ALA A 67 18.24 -6.93 -5.84
C ALA A 67 18.53 -6.89 -4.33
N THR A 68 19.81 -6.92 -3.94
CA THR A 68 20.21 -6.82 -2.53
C THR A 68 19.82 -5.46 -1.92
N LEU A 69 19.96 -4.36 -2.66
CA LEU A 69 19.54 -3.04 -2.19
C LEU A 69 18.03 -2.99 -1.89
N CYS A 70 17.21 -3.52 -2.81
CA CYS A 70 15.76 -3.63 -2.61
C CYS A 70 15.42 -4.54 -1.43
N TYR A 71 16.02 -5.73 -1.36
CA TYR A 71 15.82 -6.66 -0.26
C TYR A 71 16.13 -6.01 1.08
N LYS A 72 17.29 -5.37 1.23
CA LYS A 72 17.70 -4.71 2.47
C LYS A 72 16.79 -3.54 2.84
N ALA A 73 16.37 -2.73 1.87
CA ALA A 73 15.45 -1.63 2.15
C ALA A 73 14.10 -2.14 2.66
N ILE A 74 13.58 -3.23 2.09
CA ILE A 74 12.32 -3.85 2.52
C ILE A 74 12.49 -4.55 3.88
N GLU A 75 13.62 -5.23 4.11
CA GLU A 75 13.98 -5.82 5.40
C GLU A 75 13.99 -4.76 6.52
N ARG A 76 14.55 -3.57 6.26
CA ARG A 76 14.52 -2.45 7.23
C ARG A 76 13.11 -1.94 7.49
N ILE A 77 12.27 -1.82 6.46
CA ILE A 77 10.86 -1.41 6.62
C ILE A 77 10.10 -2.42 7.49
N ALA A 78 10.27 -3.72 7.22
CA ALA A 78 9.63 -4.80 7.97
C ALA A 78 10.11 -4.85 9.43
N GLN A 79 11.42 -4.74 9.68
CA GLN A 79 11.98 -4.71 11.04
C GLN A 79 11.40 -3.56 11.89
N VAL A 80 11.20 -2.39 11.28
CA VAL A 80 10.63 -1.25 12.02
C VAL A 80 9.12 -1.38 12.18
N SER A 81 8.41 -1.96 11.20
CA SER A 81 6.96 -2.20 11.34
C SER A 81 6.64 -3.17 12.48
N GLU A 82 7.52 -4.11 12.79
CA GLU A 82 7.38 -5.02 13.94
C GLU A 82 7.65 -4.35 15.30
N SER A 83 8.23 -3.15 15.31
CA SER A 83 8.51 -2.41 16.54
C SER A 83 7.25 -1.73 17.07
N ALA A 84 6.85 -2.07 18.29
CA ALA A 84 5.70 -1.46 18.97
C ALA A 84 5.84 0.06 19.21
N SER A 85 7.06 0.59 19.22
CA SER A 85 7.33 2.02 19.43
C SER A 85 8.58 2.46 18.65
N PRO A 86 8.45 2.83 17.36
CA PRO A 86 9.58 3.25 16.54
C PRO A 86 10.24 4.51 17.11
N THR A 87 11.56 4.45 17.31
CA THR A 87 12.33 5.64 17.71
C THR A 87 12.40 6.65 16.57
N THR A 88 12.79 7.90 16.85
CA THR A 88 13.02 8.90 15.79
C THR A 88 14.04 8.44 14.73
N LYS A 89 15.02 7.61 15.15
CA LYS A 89 16.00 7.00 14.23
C LYS A 89 15.32 5.97 13.33
N ASP A 90 14.43 5.14 13.88
CA ASP A 90 13.69 4.13 13.12
C ASP A 90 12.74 4.80 12.11
N GLN A 91 12.02 5.85 12.53
CA GLN A 91 11.17 6.65 11.65
C GLN A 91 11.95 7.26 10.49
N THR A 92 13.15 7.80 10.77
CA THR A 92 14.04 8.36 9.73
C THR A 92 14.53 7.28 8.76
N THR A 93 14.93 6.13 9.31
CA THR A 93 15.37 4.96 8.54
C THR A 93 14.28 4.51 7.57
N VAL A 94 13.07 4.30 8.07
CA VAL A 94 11.91 3.87 7.28
C VAL A 94 11.58 4.87 6.18
N LEU A 95 11.49 6.17 6.49
CA LEU A 95 11.19 7.18 5.48
C LEU A 95 12.26 7.24 4.39
N ASN A 96 13.53 7.09 4.73
CA ASN A 96 14.62 7.02 3.75
C ASN A 96 14.50 5.76 2.87
N CYS A 97 14.18 4.60 3.44
CA CYS A 97 13.90 3.37 2.69
C CYS A 97 12.68 3.52 1.75
N ILE A 98 11.59 4.13 2.23
CA ILE A 98 10.38 4.37 1.46
C ILE A 98 10.68 5.24 0.23
N ARG A 99 11.39 6.34 0.44
CA ARG A 99 11.78 7.26 -0.65
C ARG A 99 12.74 6.60 -1.65
N LEU A 100 13.67 5.78 -1.16
CA LEU A 100 14.57 4.99 -2.01
C LEU A 100 13.77 4.01 -2.89
N LEU A 101 12.87 3.22 -2.31
CA LEU A 101 12.06 2.27 -3.08
C LEU A 101 11.12 2.99 -4.06
N THR A 102 10.53 4.12 -3.65
CA THR A 102 9.73 4.99 -4.53
C THR A 102 10.54 5.44 -5.75
N ARG A 103 11.85 5.69 -5.55
CA ARG A 103 12.76 6.04 -6.64
C ARG A 103 13.14 4.83 -7.52
N LEU A 104 13.34 3.65 -6.95
CA LEU A 104 13.86 2.48 -7.66
C LEU A 104 12.79 1.73 -8.47
N LEU A 105 11.61 1.51 -7.89
CA LEU A 105 10.58 0.62 -8.45
C LEU A 105 10.15 0.96 -9.89
N PRO A 106 9.90 2.23 -10.26
CA PRO A 106 9.59 2.61 -11.64
C PRO A 106 10.60 2.07 -12.66
N PHE A 107 11.89 2.15 -12.33
CA PHE A 107 12.95 1.68 -13.21
C PHE A 107 13.15 0.17 -13.11
N ILE A 108 12.68 -0.49 -12.06
CA ILE A 108 12.68 -1.96 -12.00
C ILE A 108 11.56 -2.51 -12.92
N PHE A 109 10.38 -1.91 -12.88
CA PHE A 109 9.22 -2.33 -13.68
C PHE A 109 9.39 -2.14 -15.20
N GLU A 110 10.25 -1.20 -15.61
CA GLU A 110 10.68 -1.05 -17.01
C GLU A 110 11.30 -2.33 -17.63
N ASP A 111 11.69 -3.33 -16.83
CA ASP A 111 12.25 -4.61 -17.30
C ASP A 111 11.39 -5.80 -16.88
N THR A 112 10.89 -6.54 -17.85
CA THR A 112 9.98 -7.67 -17.63
C THR A 112 10.60 -8.81 -16.84
N GLU A 113 11.93 -8.98 -16.90
CA GLU A 113 12.64 -10.05 -16.17
C GLU A 113 12.56 -9.84 -14.64
N TRP A 114 12.33 -8.59 -14.21
CA TRP A 114 12.24 -8.23 -12.79
C TRP A 114 10.84 -8.41 -12.20
N ARG A 115 9.81 -8.68 -13.00
CA ARG A 115 8.42 -8.82 -12.49
C ARG A 115 8.29 -9.96 -11.49
N SER A 116 8.98 -11.08 -11.74
CA SER A 116 8.99 -12.21 -10.81
C SER A 116 9.79 -11.95 -9.54
N PHE A 117 10.70 -10.98 -9.51
CA PHE A 117 11.61 -10.75 -8.37
C PHE A 117 10.85 -10.55 -7.06
N PHE A 118 9.82 -9.68 -7.06
CA PHE A 118 9.08 -9.36 -5.83
C PHE A 118 8.11 -10.46 -5.41
N TRP A 119 7.65 -11.26 -6.36
CA TRP A 119 6.59 -12.24 -6.16
C TRP A 119 7.08 -13.69 -6.08
N SER A 120 8.37 -13.91 -6.30
CA SER A 120 8.99 -15.22 -6.18
C SER A 120 9.46 -15.48 -4.74
N PRO A 121 9.45 -16.74 -4.31
CA PRO A 121 10.10 -17.13 -3.05
C PRO A 121 11.58 -16.76 -3.09
N LEU A 122 12.07 -16.17 -1.99
CA LEU A 122 13.50 -15.90 -1.84
C LEU A 122 14.29 -17.23 -1.83
N PRO A 123 15.53 -17.25 -2.36
CA PRO A 123 16.38 -18.44 -2.28
C PRO A 123 16.62 -18.82 -0.81
N VAL A 124 16.13 -19.99 -0.39
CA VAL A 124 16.40 -20.51 0.96
C VAL A 124 17.85 -20.99 1.03
N ASP A 125 18.49 -20.73 2.16
CA ASP A 125 19.72 -21.42 2.52
C ASP A 125 19.51 -22.96 2.38
N PRO A 126 20.37 -23.66 1.62
CA PRO A 126 20.25 -25.11 1.42
C PRO A 126 20.35 -25.93 2.72
N SER A 127 20.76 -25.32 3.84
CA SER A 127 20.75 -25.93 5.17
C SER A 127 19.36 -26.00 5.84
N VAL A 128 18.36 -25.28 5.31
CA VAL A 128 17.01 -25.24 5.87
C VAL A 128 16.06 -26.11 5.04
N SER A 129 15.36 -27.03 5.71
CA SER A 129 14.37 -27.92 5.09
C SER A 129 13.23 -27.12 4.47
N ARG A 130 13.03 -27.23 3.14
CA ARG A 130 11.96 -26.53 2.40
C ARG A 130 10.54 -26.84 2.90
N GLU A 131 10.36 -27.96 3.60
CA GLU A 131 9.07 -28.38 4.18
C GLU A 131 8.68 -27.58 5.45
N GLN A 132 9.58 -26.78 6.01
CA GLN A 132 9.35 -26.01 7.24
C GLN A 132 9.32 -24.49 7.03
N VAL A 133 9.60 -24.00 5.81
CA VAL A 133 9.66 -22.57 5.51
C VAL A 133 8.40 -22.16 4.77
N GLU A 134 7.55 -21.36 5.43
CA GLU A 134 6.51 -20.62 4.75
C GLU A 134 7.16 -19.52 3.92
N PHE A 135 7.01 -19.59 2.60
CA PHE A 135 7.62 -18.64 1.69
C PHE A 135 6.73 -17.41 1.54
N VAL A 136 7.14 -16.31 2.17
CA VAL A 136 6.48 -15.02 1.98
C VAL A 136 7.22 -14.24 0.88
N PRO A 137 6.56 -13.89 -0.24
CA PRO A 137 7.17 -13.08 -1.28
C PRO A 137 7.52 -11.68 -0.78
N LEU A 138 8.58 -11.09 -1.35
CA LEU A 138 9.08 -9.76 -0.97
C LEU A 138 8.00 -8.66 -1.13
N ALA A 139 7.12 -8.79 -2.13
CA ALA A 139 5.97 -7.93 -2.35
C ALA A 139 4.99 -7.94 -1.16
N GLN A 140 4.69 -9.14 -0.64
CA GLN A 140 3.78 -9.34 0.48
C GLN A 140 4.40 -8.79 1.77
N SER A 141 5.68 -9.06 2.03
CA SER A 141 6.39 -8.49 3.17
C SER A 141 6.39 -6.96 3.12
N LEU A 142 6.65 -6.36 1.96
CA LEU A 142 6.62 -4.91 1.78
C LEU A 142 5.22 -4.33 2.04
N LEU A 143 4.17 -4.83 1.36
CA LEU A 143 2.83 -4.28 1.53
C LEU A 143 2.29 -4.49 2.96
N SER A 144 2.58 -5.63 3.58
CA SER A 144 2.17 -5.88 4.98
C SER A 144 2.83 -4.89 5.92
N ALA A 145 4.15 -4.71 5.82
CA ALA A 145 4.90 -3.77 6.65
C ALA A 145 4.44 -2.32 6.44
N LEU A 146 4.16 -1.90 5.20
CA LEU A 146 3.63 -0.56 4.93
C LEU A 146 2.21 -0.38 5.51
N CYS A 147 1.37 -1.41 5.47
CA CYS A 147 0.04 -1.37 6.08
C CYS A 147 0.11 -1.31 7.62
N ASP A 148 1.03 -2.05 8.25
CA ASP A 148 1.29 -1.95 9.69
C ASP A 148 1.76 -0.52 10.05
N LEU A 149 2.72 0.02 9.29
CA LEU A 149 3.23 1.38 9.50
C LEU A 149 2.16 2.48 9.33
N LEU A 150 1.11 2.25 8.54
CA LEU A 150 -0.01 3.16 8.34
C LEU A 150 -0.94 3.31 9.57
N PHE A 151 -0.84 2.38 10.52
CA PHE A 151 -1.53 2.44 11.82
C PHE A 151 -0.57 2.37 13.01
N CYS A 152 0.72 2.63 12.78
CA CYS A 152 1.73 2.62 13.82
C CYS A 152 1.56 3.83 14.77
N PRO A 153 1.32 3.61 16.07
CA PRO A 153 1.28 4.67 17.07
C PRO A 153 2.56 5.52 17.07
N ASP A 154 2.38 6.83 17.27
CA ASP A 154 3.41 7.86 17.34
C ASP A 154 4.28 8.02 16.07
N PHE A 155 3.89 7.34 14.99
CA PHE A 155 4.47 7.51 13.66
C PHE A 155 3.44 8.01 12.65
N THR A 156 2.32 7.32 12.51
CA THR A 156 1.22 7.68 11.60
C THR A 156 -0.11 7.85 12.30
N VAL A 157 -0.27 7.42 13.55
CA VAL A 157 -1.49 7.62 14.34
C VAL A 157 -1.13 8.00 15.78
N HIS A 158 -2.06 8.61 16.52
CA HIS A 158 -1.82 8.94 17.93
C HIS A 158 -1.89 7.68 18.78
N SER A 159 -0.96 7.49 19.72
CA SER A 159 -1.05 6.41 20.69
C SER A 159 -2.31 6.55 21.57
N ILE A 160 -3.04 5.45 21.74
CA ILE A 160 -4.19 5.36 22.62
C ILE A 160 -3.70 4.78 23.95
N SER A 161 -3.58 5.62 24.98
CA SER A 161 -3.25 5.14 26.33
C SER A 161 -4.43 4.32 26.88
N LYS A 162 -4.31 2.99 26.89
CA LYS A 162 -5.22 2.12 27.65
C LYS A 162 -4.78 2.12 29.11
N SER A 163 -5.73 2.33 30.01
CA SER A 163 -5.52 2.31 31.46
C SER A 163 -5.36 0.85 31.94
N GLY A 164 -4.17 0.27 31.75
CA GLY A 164 -3.83 -1.11 32.12
C GLY A 164 -2.34 -1.27 32.48
N PRO A 165 -1.90 -2.45 32.96
CA PRO A 165 -0.51 -2.67 33.31
C PRO A 165 0.38 -2.46 32.08
N GLU A 166 1.25 -1.45 32.16
CA GLU A 166 2.06 -0.92 31.07
C GLU A 166 3.00 -1.98 30.48
N GLY A 167 2.68 -2.43 29.27
CA GLY A 167 3.59 -3.08 28.34
C GLY A 167 3.36 -2.49 26.95
N PRO A 168 4.39 -2.41 26.09
CA PRO A 168 4.20 -2.00 24.69
C PRO A 168 3.16 -2.91 24.03
N GLU A 169 2.13 -2.33 23.38
CA GLU A 169 1.15 -3.11 22.61
C GLU A 169 1.86 -3.80 21.45
N ASP A 170 1.65 -5.10 21.25
CA ASP A 170 2.20 -5.82 20.11
C ASP A 170 1.51 -5.32 18.83
N MET A 171 2.30 -4.85 17.86
CA MET A 171 1.82 -4.30 16.57
C MET A 171 0.88 -5.28 15.87
N HIS A 172 1.14 -6.58 15.96
CA HIS A 172 0.33 -7.61 15.32
C HIS A 172 -1.02 -7.86 16.02
N THR A 173 -1.24 -7.27 17.18
CA THR A 173 -2.48 -7.40 17.96
C THR A 173 -3.31 -6.12 17.99
N ILE A 174 -2.78 -5.02 17.46
CA ILE A 174 -3.48 -3.73 17.38
C ILE A 174 -4.75 -3.91 16.54
N ASP A 175 -5.88 -3.45 17.08
CA ASP A 175 -7.12 -3.26 16.34
C ASP A 175 -7.07 -1.91 15.62
N SER A 176 -6.64 -1.95 14.36
CA SER A 176 -6.50 -0.75 13.51
C SER A 176 -7.82 0.00 13.30
N CYS A 177 -8.98 -0.59 13.60
CA CYS A 177 -10.26 0.13 13.56
C CYS A 177 -10.35 1.24 14.61
N GLU A 178 -9.61 1.15 15.72
CA GLU A 178 -9.51 2.21 16.74
C GLU A 178 -8.74 3.45 16.20
N TYR A 179 -7.99 3.29 15.12
CA TYR A 179 -7.02 4.26 14.60
C TYR A 179 -7.40 4.86 13.24
N ILE A 180 -8.67 4.77 12.83
CA ILE A 180 -9.16 5.36 11.58
C ILE A 180 -8.86 6.87 11.54
N TRP A 181 -8.25 7.33 10.43
CA TRP A 181 -7.59 8.64 10.37
C TRP A 181 -8.52 9.85 10.37
N GLN A 182 -9.79 9.64 10.08
CA GLN A 182 -10.79 10.70 9.91
C GLN A 182 -12.19 10.14 10.20
N SER A 183 -13.04 10.96 10.82
CA SER A 183 -14.44 10.60 11.04
C SER A 183 -15.21 10.51 9.73
N GLY A 184 -16.22 9.65 9.68
CA GLY A 184 -17.04 9.41 8.50
C GLY A 184 -17.67 8.01 8.54
N VAL A 185 -17.58 7.29 7.43
CA VAL A 185 -18.11 5.93 7.32
C VAL A 185 -17.38 5.02 8.31
N GLY A 186 -18.14 4.27 9.09
CA GLY A 186 -17.62 3.30 10.06
C GLY A 186 -16.93 3.89 11.29
N PHE A 187 -16.80 5.22 11.41
CA PHE A 187 -16.06 5.84 12.51
C PHE A 187 -16.57 7.24 12.86
N ALA A 188 -17.08 7.44 14.07
CA ALA A 188 -17.73 8.70 14.46
C ALA A 188 -16.78 9.76 15.03
N GLN A 189 -15.65 9.36 15.62
CA GLN A 189 -14.76 10.27 16.34
C GLN A 189 -13.59 10.69 15.43
N ALA A 190 -13.35 11.99 15.29
CA ALA A 190 -12.18 12.45 14.56
C ALA A 190 -10.96 12.43 15.50
N PRO A 191 -9.86 11.74 15.16
CA PRO A 191 -8.62 11.89 15.90
C PRO A 191 -8.09 13.32 15.77
N ALA A 192 -7.20 13.73 16.66
CA ALA A 192 -6.52 15.02 16.54
C ALA A 192 -5.75 15.09 15.20
N VAL A 193 -5.80 16.26 14.55
CA VAL A 193 -5.05 16.48 13.30
C VAL A 193 -3.57 16.62 13.62
N ASN A 194 -2.71 15.94 12.86
CA ASN A 194 -1.26 16.01 13.01
C ASN A 194 -0.61 15.98 11.63
N ALA A 195 0.02 17.10 11.24
CA ALA A 195 0.62 17.26 9.92
C ALA A 195 1.81 16.32 9.68
N ILE A 196 2.52 15.90 10.73
CA ILE A 196 3.63 14.93 10.61
C ILE A 196 3.05 13.56 10.29
N HIS A 197 1.97 13.15 10.96
CA HIS A 197 1.28 11.89 10.65
C HIS A 197 0.74 11.90 9.21
N ASP A 198 0.12 13.00 8.78
CA ASP A 198 -0.37 13.14 7.40
C ASP A 198 0.78 13.09 6.38
N SER A 199 1.92 13.71 6.68
CA SER A 199 3.13 13.61 5.84
C SER A 199 3.66 12.18 5.76
N ASN A 200 3.78 11.47 6.89
CA ASN A 200 4.27 10.09 6.92
C ASN A 200 3.34 9.14 6.18
N ARG A 201 2.01 9.26 6.40
CA ARG A 201 0.98 8.54 5.64
C ARG A 201 1.12 8.80 4.14
N THR A 202 1.32 10.06 3.75
CA THR A 202 1.48 10.44 2.34
C THR A 202 2.66 9.72 1.70
N GLU A 203 3.81 9.65 2.36
CA GLU A 203 4.99 8.98 1.80
C GLU A 203 4.81 7.46 1.70
N ILE A 204 4.19 6.83 2.69
CA ILE A 204 3.86 5.40 2.64
C ILE A 204 2.88 5.11 1.50
N LEU A 205 1.80 5.89 1.38
CA LEU A 205 0.81 5.72 0.32
C LEU A 205 1.41 5.98 -1.07
N LYS A 206 2.37 6.91 -1.20
CA LYS A 206 3.09 7.12 -2.47
C LYS A 206 3.91 5.90 -2.88
N LEU A 207 4.55 5.20 -1.94
CA LEU A 207 5.23 3.95 -2.25
C LEU A 207 4.25 2.84 -2.62
N ILE A 208 3.12 2.70 -1.90
CA ILE A 208 2.07 1.74 -2.25
C ILE A 208 1.53 2.01 -3.66
N LEU A 209 1.23 3.27 -3.99
CA LEU A 209 0.82 3.69 -5.32
C LEU A 209 1.90 3.39 -6.38
N THR A 210 3.17 3.57 -6.02
CA THR A 210 4.29 3.20 -6.89
C THR A 210 4.30 1.70 -7.17
N CYS A 211 4.06 0.84 -6.17
CA CYS A 211 3.89 -0.60 -6.39
C CYS A 211 2.72 -0.90 -7.33
N PHE A 212 1.59 -0.19 -7.19
CA PHE A 212 0.43 -0.36 -8.08
C PHE A 212 0.69 0.10 -9.52
N SER A 213 1.72 0.91 -9.76
CA SER A 213 2.05 1.41 -11.10
C SER A 213 2.65 0.36 -12.05
N GLU A 214 2.89 -0.88 -11.60
CA GLU A 214 3.44 -1.97 -12.44
C GLU A 214 2.70 -2.11 -13.79
N THR A 215 1.38 -1.94 -13.79
CA THR A 215 0.55 -2.04 -15.01
C THR A 215 0.89 -1.00 -16.09
N MET A 216 1.49 0.14 -15.73
CA MET A 216 1.92 1.18 -16.68
C MET A 216 3.13 0.77 -17.51
N TYR A 217 3.85 -0.27 -17.08
CA TYR A 217 5.04 -0.80 -17.75
C TYR A 217 4.73 -2.05 -18.56
N LEU A 218 3.45 -2.40 -18.68
CA LEU A 218 2.97 -3.51 -19.51
C LEU A 218 2.56 -3.01 -20.89
N GLU A 219 2.68 -3.88 -21.89
CA GLU A 219 2.05 -3.61 -23.18
C GLU A 219 0.53 -3.61 -23.03
N GLN A 220 -0.18 -2.87 -23.89
CA GLN A 220 -1.63 -2.71 -23.78
C GLN A 220 -2.36 -4.06 -23.71
N GLU A 221 -2.02 -5.02 -24.55
CA GLU A 221 -2.68 -6.34 -24.55
C GLU A 221 -2.45 -7.12 -23.25
N GLU A 222 -1.26 -6.98 -22.66
CA GLU A 222 -0.90 -7.63 -21.40
C GLU A 222 -1.63 -6.96 -20.25
N ALA A 223 -1.63 -5.62 -20.19
CA ALA A 223 -2.30 -4.84 -19.14
C ALA A 223 -3.79 -5.14 -19.01
N HIS A 224 -4.48 -5.43 -20.12
CA HIS A 224 -5.91 -5.78 -20.09
C HIS A 224 -6.18 -7.21 -19.62
N ARG A 225 -5.17 -8.08 -19.60
CA ARG A 225 -5.31 -9.51 -19.26
C ARG A 225 -4.70 -9.85 -17.91
N SER A 226 -3.72 -9.09 -17.46
CA SER A 226 -3.02 -9.32 -16.20
C SER A 226 -3.73 -8.61 -15.06
N GLU A 227 -4.02 -9.34 -13.99
CA GLU A 227 -4.40 -8.74 -12.71
C GLU A 227 -3.18 -8.11 -12.05
N ASN A 228 -3.38 -6.94 -11.42
CA ASN A 228 -2.32 -6.31 -10.64
C ASN A 228 -2.21 -6.98 -9.28
N ARG A 229 -1.24 -7.89 -9.14
CA ARG A 229 -1.02 -8.68 -7.91
C ARG A 229 -0.82 -7.83 -6.66
N TRP A 230 -0.27 -6.61 -6.78
CA TRP A 230 -0.11 -5.69 -5.65
C TRP A 230 -1.46 -5.21 -5.15
N VAL A 231 -2.36 -4.84 -6.06
CA VAL A 231 -3.73 -4.41 -5.75
C VAL A 231 -4.54 -5.58 -5.21
N THR A 232 -4.43 -6.76 -5.83
CA THR A 232 -5.11 -7.99 -5.38
C THR A 232 -4.73 -8.31 -3.94
N PHE A 233 -3.43 -8.33 -3.61
CA PHE A 233 -2.98 -8.57 -2.23
C PHE A 233 -3.47 -7.47 -1.28
N PHE A 234 -3.31 -6.19 -1.65
CA PHE A 234 -3.68 -5.06 -0.80
C PHE A 234 -5.17 -5.03 -0.43
N THR A 235 -6.04 -5.47 -1.33
CA THR A 235 -7.50 -5.52 -1.15
C THR A 235 -8.03 -6.89 -0.71
N SER A 236 -7.15 -7.88 -0.50
CA SER A 236 -7.50 -9.24 -0.12
C SER A 236 -7.87 -9.38 1.36
N THR A 237 -8.40 -10.55 1.73
CA THR A 237 -8.69 -10.90 3.13
C THR A 237 -7.44 -11.11 3.98
N VAL A 238 -6.28 -11.31 3.35
CA VAL A 238 -5.00 -11.47 4.05
C VAL A 238 -4.46 -10.15 4.57
N ASN A 239 -4.85 -9.02 3.97
CA ASN A 239 -4.56 -7.71 4.54
C ASN A 239 -5.50 -7.43 5.72
N ARG A 240 -5.01 -7.69 6.94
CA ARG A 240 -5.73 -7.44 8.20
C ARG A 240 -6.21 -5.99 8.36
N HIS A 241 -5.58 -5.04 7.66
CA HIS A 241 -5.88 -3.61 7.71
C HIS A 241 -6.85 -3.14 6.62
N ALA A 242 -7.36 -4.03 5.76
CA ALA A 242 -8.15 -3.65 4.60
C ALA A 242 -9.35 -2.74 4.95
N LEU A 243 -10.13 -3.10 5.98
CA LEU A 243 -11.27 -2.30 6.43
C LEU A 243 -10.88 -0.91 6.98
N PRO A 244 -9.98 -0.80 7.99
CA PRO A 244 -9.59 0.51 8.51
C PRO A 244 -8.84 1.37 7.48
N LEU A 245 -8.11 0.76 6.53
CA LEU A 245 -7.50 1.49 5.40
C LEU A 245 -8.58 2.09 4.50
N PHE A 246 -9.52 1.27 4.03
CA PHE A 246 -10.60 1.74 3.16
C PHE A 246 -11.38 2.88 3.82
N ALA A 247 -11.78 2.71 5.10
CA ALA A 247 -12.48 3.74 5.85
C ALA A 247 -11.65 5.02 5.99
N SER A 248 -10.36 4.89 6.30
CA SER A 248 -9.47 6.05 6.46
C SER A 248 -9.27 6.83 5.17
N LEU A 249 -9.00 6.13 4.06
CA LEU A 249 -8.82 6.75 2.73
C LEU A 249 -10.09 7.46 2.30
N LEU A 250 -11.25 6.78 2.40
CA LEU A 250 -12.53 7.34 2.00
C LEU A 250 -12.91 8.55 2.85
N ASN A 251 -12.77 8.47 4.17
CA ASN A 251 -13.13 9.55 5.07
C ASN A 251 -12.22 10.76 4.90
N VAL A 252 -10.92 10.56 4.66
CA VAL A 252 -9.98 11.66 4.37
C VAL A 252 -10.38 12.40 3.09
N VAL A 253 -10.73 11.67 2.02
CA VAL A 253 -11.16 12.28 0.75
C VAL A 253 -12.50 13.00 0.90
N CYS A 254 -13.50 12.36 1.52
CA CYS A 254 -14.84 12.92 1.64
C CYS A 254 -14.93 14.09 2.63
N ALA A 255 -14.09 14.11 3.68
CA ALA A 255 -14.07 15.20 4.65
C ALA A 255 -13.15 16.37 4.25
N TYR A 256 -12.43 16.26 3.13
CA TYR A 256 -11.53 17.32 2.68
C TYR A 256 -12.30 18.54 2.17
N ASP A 257 -11.99 19.69 2.75
CA ASP A 257 -12.52 20.99 2.35
C ASP A 257 -11.36 21.92 1.93
N PRO A 258 -11.04 22.01 0.62
CA PRO A 258 -9.95 22.86 0.13
C PRO A 258 -10.23 24.37 0.25
N VAL A 259 -11.49 24.75 0.54
CA VAL A 259 -11.92 26.14 0.64
C VAL A 259 -11.83 26.62 2.09
N GLY A 260 -12.00 25.73 3.06
CA GLY A 260 -11.95 26.01 4.48
C GLY A 260 -12.93 27.11 4.89
N LEU A 261 -12.42 28.23 5.42
CA LEU A 261 -13.25 29.37 5.83
C LEU A 261 -13.80 30.22 4.66
N GLY A 262 -13.55 29.86 3.39
CA GLY A 262 -14.08 30.58 2.23
C GLY A 262 -13.45 31.95 2.00
N VAL A 263 -12.25 32.19 2.54
CA VAL A 263 -11.55 33.47 2.42
C VAL A 263 -10.75 33.52 1.12
N PRO A 264 -10.85 34.59 0.30
CA PRO A 264 -9.99 34.75 -0.87
C PRO A 264 -8.50 34.69 -0.50
N TYR A 265 -7.69 34.07 -1.37
CA TYR A 265 -6.24 33.92 -1.21
C TYR A 265 -5.78 32.98 -0.06
N ASN A 266 -6.67 32.11 0.45
CA ASN A 266 -6.32 31.15 1.51
C ASN A 266 -5.03 30.35 1.17
N HIS A 267 -4.91 29.85 -0.06
CA HIS A 267 -3.74 29.10 -0.57
C HIS A 267 -2.44 29.92 -0.71
N ILE A 268 -2.50 31.26 -0.64
CA ILE A 268 -1.31 32.12 -0.64
C ILE A 268 -0.83 32.35 0.80
N MET A 269 -1.75 32.38 1.76
CA MET A 269 -1.48 32.67 3.17
C MET A 269 -1.27 31.41 4.02
N PHE A 270 -1.83 30.28 3.62
CA PHE A 270 -1.80 29.02 4.35
C PHE A 270 -1.42 27.88 3.39
N SER A 271 -0.40 27.11 3.76
CA SER A 271 -0.04 25.87 3.07
C SER A 271 -0.99 24.76 3.51
N ASP A 272 -1.78 24.22 2.58
CA ASP A 272 -2.58 23.04 2.85
C ASP A 272 -1.67 21.82 2.99
N SER A 273 -1.43 21.41 4.24
CA SER A 273 -0.59 20.26 4.55
C SER A 273 -1.28 18.92 4.30
N ARG A 274 -2.61 18.92 4.12
CA ARG A 274 -3.42 17.70 4.02
C ARG A 274 -3.79 17.38 2.58
N GLU A 275 -3.78 18.36 1.68
CA GLU A 275 -3.94 18.19 0.24
C GLU A 275 -3.11 17.02 -0.33
N PRO A 276 -1.79 16.88 -0.04
CA PRO A 276 -1.01 15.79 -0.62
C PRO A 276 -1.46 14.40 -0.17
N LEU A 277 -1.98 14.28 1.06
CA LEU A 277 -2.54 13.03 1.57
C LEU A 277 -3.84 12.67 0.85
N VAL A 278 -4.70 13.67 0.64
CA VAL A 278 -6.00 13.51 -0.02
C VAL A 278 -5.80 13.09 -1.48
N GLU A 279 -4.84 13.70 -2.19
CA GLU A 279 -4.51 13.35 -3.57
C GLU A 279 -4.12 11.88 -3.72
N VAL A 280 -3.15 11.41 -2.92
CA VAL A 280 -2.69 10.02 -3.01
C VAL A 280 -3.75 9.04 -2.51
N ALA A 281 -4.55 9.41 -1.51
CA ALA A 281 -5.66 8.59 -1.04
C ALA A 281 -6.74 8.41 -2.13
N LEU A 282 -7.09 9.48 -2.83
CA LEU A 282 -8.00 9.43 -3.97
C LEU A 282 -7.45 8.54 -5.09
N GLN A 283 -6.17 8.68 -5.45
CA GLN A 283 -5.53 7.86 -6.48
C GLN A 283 -5.56 6.36 -6.13
N ILE A 284 -5.27 6.00 -4.88
CA ILE A 284 -5.38 4.63 -4.40
C ILE A 284 -6.82 4.12 -4.49
N LEU A 285 -7.81 4.92 -4.06
CA LEU A 285 -9.22 4.55 -4.19
C LEU A 285 -9.63 4.36 -5.65
N CYS A 286 -9.16 5.21 -6.58
CA CYS A 286 -9.40 5.05 -8.01
C CYS A 286 -8.95 3.70 -8.53
N ILE A 287 -7.72 3.29 -8.19
CA ILE A 287 -7.12 2.05 -8.68
C ILE A 287 -7.75 0.82 -8.01
N THR A 288 -8.02 0.90 -6.70
CA THR A 288 -8.54 -0.24 -5.93
C THR A 288 -10.04 -0.48 -6.10
N LEU A 289 -10.79 0.53 -6.55
CA LEU A 289 -12.23 0.45 -6.84
C LEU A 289 -12.55 0.33 -8.33
N GLU A 290 -11.52 0.24 -9.19
CA GLU A 290 -11.71 0.03 -10.62
C GLU A 290 -12.48 -1.30 -10.83
N PRO A 291 -13.61 -1.29 -11.56
CA PRO A 291 -14.35 -2.52 -11.80
C PRO A 291 -13.52 -3.42 -12.70
N ASP A 292 -13.33 -4.68 -12.29
CA ASP A 292 -12.66 -5.67 -13.13
C ASP A 292 -13.30 -5.66 -14.53
N HIS A 293 -12.52 -5.28 -15.54
CA HIS A 293 -12.86 -5.47 -16.96
C HIS A 293 -12.77 -6.95 -17.33
N MET A 294 -13.41 -7.82 -16.54
CA MET A 294 -13.68 -9.19 -16.95
C MET A 294 -14.65 -9.09 -18.12
N ILE A 295 -14.08 -9.31 -19.30
CA ILE A 295 -14.76 -9.50 -20.58
C ILE A 295 -16.10 -10.17 -20.34
N SER A 296 -17.16 -9.51 -20.82
CA SER A 296 -18.49 -10.08 -20.91
C SER A 296 -18.38 -11.51 -21.44
N SER A 297 -18.64 -12.48 -20.57
CA SER A 297 -18.74 -13.87 -21.03
C SER A 297 -19.84 -13.90 -22.10
N PRO A 298 -19.56 -14.44 -23.31
CA PRO A 298 -20.60 -14.57 -24.31
C PRO A 298 -21.65 -15.55 -23.81
N THR A 299 -22.90 -15.20 -24.09
CA THR A 299 -24.16 -15.83 -23.73
C THR A 299 -24.12 -17.37 -23.80
N TYR A 300 -24.62 -18.06 -22.77
CA TYR A 300 -25.37 -19.29 -22.98
C TYR A 300 -26.87 -18.97 -22.90
N SER A 301 -27.44 -18.77 -24.07
CA SER A 301 -28.87 -18.95 -24.30
C SER A 301 -29.14 -20.46 -24.35
N ASN A 302 -30.02 -20.96 -23.49
CA ASN A 302 -30.89 -22.15 -23.65
C ASN A 302 -31.49 -22.46 -22.26
N ALA A 303 -32.78 -22.72 -22.05
CA ALA A 303 -33.93 -22.77 -22.92
C ALA A 303 -35.21 -22.86 -22.05
N SER A 304 -36.31 -22.42 -22.64
CA SER A 304 -37.67 -22.99 -22.55
C SER A 304 -38.45 -23.02 -21.22
N PHE A 305 -39.48 -22.18 -21.18
CA PHE A 305 -40.90 -22.59 -21.15
C PHE A 305 -41.27 -23.76 -20.22
N ARG A 306 -41.92 -23.43 -19.10
CA ARG A 306 -43.10 -24.18 -18.63
C ARG A 306 -43.98 -23.31 -17.73
N ASP A 307 -45.22 -23.19 -18.17
CA ASP A 307 -46.34 -22.53 -17.51
C ASP A 307 -46.90 -23.32 -16.31
N LEU A 308 -47.57 -22.54 -15.44
CA LEU A 308 -48.81 -22.80 -14.68
C LEU A 308 -48.81 -23.63 -13.37
N ASN A 309 -49.34 -22.93 -12.35
CA ASN A 309 -50.12 -23.36 -11.18
C ASN A 309 -49.43 -24.14 -10.04
N SER A 310 -49.28 -23.48 -8.89
CA SER A 310 -50.17 -23.76 -7.75
C SER A 310 -50.05 -22.69 -6.66
N SER A 311 -51.23 -22.24 -6.22
CA SER A 311 -51.49 -21.38 -5.08
C SER A 311 -51.06 -22.02 -3.75
N ASN A 312 -50.55 -21.22 -2.81
CA ASN A 312 -51.01 -21.24 -1.40
C ASN A 312 -50.49 -20.05 -0.58
N ASN A 313 -51.43 -19.48 0.16
CA ASN A 313 -51.34 -18.37 1.12
C ASN A 313 -50.34 -18.64 2.26
N HIS A 314 -49.65 -17.61 2.78
CA HIS A 314 -49.97 -16.81 3.99
C HIS A 314 -48.72 -16.02 4.48
N PRO A 315 -48.80 -15.06 5.44
CA PRO A 315 -48.47 -13.66 5.19
C PRO A 315 -47.22 -13.13 5.93
N CYS A 316 -46.85 -11.91 5.52
CA CYS A 316 -45.97 -10.92 6.13
C CYS A 316 -45.90 -10.90 7.68
N SER A 317 -44.68 -10.71 8.19
CA SER A 317 -44.45 -9.94 9.41
C SER A 317 -43.08 -9.25 9.34
N ASP A 318 -43.10 -7.92 9.34
CA ASP A 318 -41.97 -7.03 9.61
C ASP A 318 -41.38 -7.31 11.00
N VAL A 319 -40.06 -7.37 11.07
CA VAL A 319 -39.30 -7.16 12.32
C VAL A 319 -37.96 -6.53 11.97
N ASP A 320 -37.74 -5.35 12.54
CA ASP A 320 -36.51 -4.56 12.49
C ASP A 320 -35.27 -5.38 12.85
N GLU A 321 -34.28 -5.44 11.96
CA GLU A 321 -32.97 -6.01 12.25
C GLU A 321 -31.96 -4.89 12.50
N GLN A 322 -31.75 -4.62 13.79
CA GLN A 322 -30.68 -3.77 14.28
C GLN A 322 -29.32 -4.40 13.95
N LEU A 323 -28.45 -3.59 13.35
CA LEU A 323 -27.06 -3.90 13.02
C LEU A 323 -26.26 -4.34 14.26
N SER A 324 -25.95 -5.63 14.37
CA SER A 324 -24.89 -6.15 15.23
C SER A 324 -23.77 -6.75 14.37
N LEU A 325 -22.68 -5.99 14.18
CA LEU A 325 -21.42 -6.51 13.66
C LEU A 325 -20.66 -7.16 14.83
N ASN A 326 -20.84 -8.46 15.02
CA ASN A 326 -19.94 -9.31 15.78
C ASN A 326 -19.89 -10.68 15.10
N GLY A 327 -19.01 -10.81 14.10
CA GLY A 327 -18.70 -12.07 13.43
C GLY A 327 -17.44 -12.67 14.04
N THR A 328 -17.59 -13.55 15.02
CA THR A 328 -16.53 -14.45 15.48
C THR A 328 -16.20 -15.46 14.39
N GLY A 329 -14.91 -15.58 14.06
CA GLY A 329 -14.41 -16.42 12.99
C GLY A 329 -14.59 -17.92 13.23
N MET A 330 -15.00 -18.63 12.19
CA MET A 330 -14.78 -20.07 12.04
C MET A 330 -13.76 -20.28 10.93
N THR A 331 -12.59 -20.79 11.29
CA THR A 331 -11.53 -21.21 10.38
C THR A 331 -11.84 -22.60 9.83
N SER A 332 -11.91 -22.73 8.50
CA SER A 332 -11.86 -24.01 7.80
C SER A 332 -10.51 -24.12 7.12
N GLN A 333 -9.61 -24.93 7.70
CA GLN A 333 -8.41 -25.38 7.04
C GLN A 333 -8.77 -26.19 5.80
N ASN A 334 -8.20 -25.86 4.65
CA ASN A 334 -8.08 -26.82 3.57
C ASN A 334 -6.73 -26.65 2.87
N SER A 335 -5.91 -27.70 2.97
CA SER A 335 -4.60 -27.81 2.33
C SER A 335 -4.78 -28.02 0.82
N GLY A 336 -4.15 -27.15 0.01
CA GLY A 336 -4.12 -27.27 -1.44
C GLY A 336 -3.04 -26.36 -2.02
N ASN A 337 -1.96 -26.96 -2.49
CA ASN A 337 -0.82 -26.29 -3.13
C ASN A 337 -1.25 -25.78 -4.53
N GLY A 338 -1.12 -24.47 -4.77
CA GLY A 338 -1.31 -23.84 -6.09
C GLY A 338 -2.30 -22.67 -6.10
N ASP A 339 -1.80 -21.44 -6.25
CA ASP A 339 -2.51 -20.24 -6.72
C ASP A 339 -3.94 -19.98 -6.16
N ALA A 340 -4.10 -20.05 -4.84
CA ALA A 340 -5.39 -19.81 -4.16
C ALA A 340 -5.89 -18.34 -4.18
N TRP A 341 -5.11 -17.41 -4.73
CA TRP A 341 -5.39 -15.97 -4.68
C TRP A 341 -6.31 -15.45 -5.80
N ASN A 342 -6.52 -16.23 -6.87
CA ASN A 342 -7.22 -15.77 -8.07
C ASN A 342 -8.76 -15.72 -7.94
N ASN A 343 -9.32 -15.80 -6.72
CA ASN A 343 -10.78 -15.83 -6.53
C ASN A 343 -11.27 -15.14 -5.24
N GLU A 344 -10.41 -14.42 -4.52
CA GLU A 344 -10.87 -13.62 -3.38
C GLU A 344 -11.54 -12.34 -3.86
N MET A 345 -12.74 -12.04 -3.33
CA MET A 345 -13.41 -10.77 -3.60
C MET A 345 -12.52 -9.60 -3.14
N ASN A 346 -12.30 -8.62 -4.01
CA ASN A 346 -11.74 -7.33 -3.63
C ASN A 346 -12.59 -6.70 -2.51
N LEU A 347 -12.01 -6.60 -1.31
CA LEU A 347 -12.72 -6.15 -0.12
C LEU A 347 -13.12 -4.68 -0.21
N PHE A 348 -12.35 -3.84 -0.90
CA PHE A 348 -12.67 -2.41 -1.04
C PHE A 348 -13.94 -2.23 -1.86
N VAL A 349 -14.07 -2.95 -2.98
CA VAL A 349 -15.30 -2.99 -3.79
C VAL A 349 -16.47 -3.55 -2.95
N ASN A 350 -16.23 -4.60 -2.17
CA ASN A 350 -17.24 -5.17 -1.28
C ASN A 350 -17.73 -4.15 -0.23
N TYR A 351 -16.83 -3.46 0.45
CA TYR A 351 -17.17 -2.44 1.44
C TYR A 351 -17.91 -1.27 0.79
N MET A 352 -17.43 -0.79 -0.36
CA MET A 352 -18.07 0.28 -1.12
C MET A 352 -19.51 -0.07 -1.48
N SER A 353 -19.79 -1.31 -1.88
CA SER A 353 -21.14 -1.77 -2.24
C SER A 353 -22.15 -1.71 -1.08
N ARG A 354 -21.68 -1.67 0.17
CA ARG A 354 -22.51 -1.62 1.39
C ARG A 354 -22.75 -0.20 1.89
N ILE A 355 -22.13 0.81 1.28
CA ILE A 355 -22.31 2.21 1.68
C ILE A 355 -23.54 2.78 1.00
N HIS A 356 -24.56 3.14 1.80
CA HIS A 356 -25.77 3.79 1.34
C HIS A 356 -25.77 5.28 1.72
N ARG A 357 -24.88 6.08 1.12
CA ARG A 357 -24.83 7.54 1.32
C ARG A 357 -24.74 8.29 -0.02
N ASP A 358 -25.56 9.32 -0.17
CA ASP A 358 -25.58 10.20 -1.34
C ASP A 358 -24.22 10.89 -1.58
N GLU A 359 -23.51 11.23 -0.49
CA GLU A 359 -22.18 11.83 -0.49
C GLU A 359 -21.12 10.98 -1.20
N VAL A 360 -21.30 9.67 -1.33
CA VAL A 360 -20.31 8.76 -1.93
C VAL A 360 -20.65 8.44 -3.40
N SER A 361 -21.81 8.91 -3.86
CA SER A 361 -22.30 8.64 -5.22
C SER A 361 -21.45 9.32 -6.30
N PHE A 362 -20.80 10.46 -6.01
CA PHE A 362 -19.94 11.16 -6.97
C PHE A 362 -18.66 10.39 -7.29
N ILE A 363 -18.15 9.63 -6.32
CA ILE A 363 -16.97 8.78 -6.47
C ILE A 363 -17.27 7.67 -7.50
N LEU A 364 -18.43 7.01 -7.37
CA LEU A 364 -18.90 5.99 -8.32
C LEU A 364 -19.16 6.55 -9.73
N ILE A 365 -19.67 7.78 -9.85
CA ILE A 365 -19.90 8.45 -11.14
C ILE A 365 -18.58 8.81 -11.82
N SER A 366 -17.57 9.25 -11.06
CA SER A 366 -16.25 9.63 -11.61
C SER A 366 -15.47 8.42 -12.12
N PHE A 367 -15.63 7.24 -11.50
CA PHE A 367 -15.01 5.99 -11.94
C PHE A 367 -15.60 5.42 -13.24
N SER A 368 -16.81 5.82 -13.64
CA SER A 368 -17.40 5.38 -14.91
C SER A 368 -16.83 6.08 -16.16
N SER A 369 -15.98 7.10 -15.97
CA SER A 369 -15.36 7.85 -17.05
C SER A 369 -13.87 7.50 -17.15
N ASN A 370 -13.51 6.72 -18.18
CA ASN A 370 -12.19 6.17 -18.54
C ASN A 370 -11.00 7.17 -18.72
N THR A 371 -10.96 8.27 -17.97
CA THR A 371 -10.06 9.41 -18.23
C THR A 371 -8.84 9.49 -17.31
N LEU A 372 -8.73 8.62 -16.30
CA LEU A 372 -7.68 8.71 -15.26
C LEU A 372 -6.31 8.17 -15.69
N PHE A 373 -6.24 7.19 -16.60
CA PHE A 373 -4.96 6.63 -17.06
C PHE A 373 -4.13 7.61 -17.90
N SER A 374 -4.74 8.63 -18.51
CA SER A 374 -4.03 9.62 -19.34
C SER A 374 -3.18 10.63 -18.57
N TYR A 375 -3.31 10.73 -17.24
CA TYR A 375 -2.60 11.73 -16.43
C TYR A 375 -1.58 11.16 -15.43
N LEU A 376 -1.57 9.84 -15.22
CA LEU A 376 -0.60 9.16 -14.35
C LEU A 376 0.88 9.29 -14.76
N PRO A 377 1.26 9.39 -16.07
CA PRO A 377 2.66 9.58 -16.46
C PRO A 377 3.27 10.91 -15.98
N PHE A 378 2.46 11.90 -15.59
CA PHE A 378 2.93 13.22 -15.15
C PHE A 378 3.16 13.30 -13.63
N LEU A 379 2.84 12.26 -12.87
CA LEU A 379 2.89 12.25 -11.39
C LEU A 379 4.09 11.48 -10.80
N LEU A 380 4.84 10.74 -11.62
CA LEU A 380 6.00 9.92 -11.20
C LEU A 380 7.36 10.55 -11.55
N VAL A 381 7.41 11.82 -11.96
CA VAL A 381 8.66 12.56 -12.26
C VAL A 381 9.10 13.44 -11.10
#